data_AF-A0A673ZKI0-F1
#
_entry.id   AF-A0A673ZKI0-F1
#
_cell.length_a   1.000
_cell.length_b   1.000
_cell.length_c   1.000
_cell.angle_alpha   90.00
_cell.angle_beta   90.00
_cell.angle_gamma   90.00
#
_symmetry.space_group_name_H-M   'P 1'
#
loop_
_entity.id
_entity.type
_entity.pdbx_description
1 polymer ?
#
loop_
_entity_poly.entity_id
_entity_poly.type
_entity_poly.pdbx_seq_one_letter_code
_entity_poly.pdbx_strand_id
1 'polypeptide(L)'
;GSHGYSPPLCGQSVAWRVVGDLEMVKHPLSDGTHPCCFTKCVFVFSSVVEILLESGADPNAGDDFNNVYDTSREKGIHSLEVLVSREDEFSSRLSSRAGFRGCTALHYATLADDPLAVRMLLEKGANPLQTNALGHTARAYAKEGELHTLLLEWEGKFQEAQAKREAEERRRFPLEKRLMEHIIGQEGAINTVASAIRRKENGWYDEEHPLVFLFLGSSGIGNSSPHPSKTDRIMYPYVITGFIRMDMSEFQEKHEVAKFIGSPPGYVGHEEGGQLTKQLKAYPNAVVLFDEVDKAHPDVLTIMLQLFDEGRLTDGKGKTIECKDAIFIMTSNVASDDIAQHALQLRQEAQELSRRKLADNLDDVQKRDDVTISRQFKDAVIRPILKAHFRRDEFLGRINEIVYFLPFCPSELQQLVSKELNFWAKKAKQRHDITLLWDRPVLDLLAGGYNLHYGARSIKHEVERRVVNQLAAAYEQELLPKGCTLRLSVHSEDRGGAEGQEGLGQEGLGQGVPSLRLEVVGKDSTARTLDIRPPLSPDH
;
A
#
# COMPACT_ATOMS: atom_id res chain seq x y z
N GLY A 1 23.27 -25.84 48.97
CA GLY A 1 24.40 -24.95 48.70
C GLY A 1 24.08 -24.14 47.47
N SER A 2 24.25 -22.83 47.57
CA SER A 2 23.89 -21.75 46.64
C SER A 2 24.41 -21.89 45.19
N HIS A 3 23.55 -21.55 44.21
CA HIS A 3 23.77 -20.70 43.02
C HIS A 3 22.39 -20.67 42.29
N GLY A 4 21.75 -19.58 41.89
CA GLY A 4 22.22 -18.24 41.54
C GLY A 4 22.04 -18.00 40.04
N TYR A 5 20.80 -17.92 39.53
CA TYR A 5 20.45 -17.33 38.21
C TYR A 5 19.00 -16.81 38.17
N SER A 6 18.86 -15.53 37.81
CA SER A 6 17.62 -14.82 37.46
C SER A 6 17.40 -14.88 35.91
N PRO A 7 16.24 -14.47 35.36
CA PRO A 7 15.46 -15.22 34.37
C PRO A 7 15.64 -14.81 32.90
N PRO A 8 15.08 -15.56 31.93
CA PRO A 8 14.51 -14.98 30.72
C PRO A 8 12.99 -14.80 30.86
N LEU A 9 12.55 -13.69 30.28
CA LEU A 9 11.19 -13.18 30.20
C LEU A 9 10.27 -14.00 29.28
N CYS A 10 8.97 -13.84 29.54
CA CYS A 10 7.85 -13.99 28.62
C CYS A 10 7.34 -15.42 28.32
N GLY A 11 6.35 -15.83 29.11
CA GLY A 11 5.10 -16.39 28.61
C GLY A 11 5.14 -17.78 27.96
N GLN A 12 5.62 -18.80 28.66
CA GLN A 12 5.32 -20.19 28.30
C GLN A 12 3.93 -20.56 28.84
N SER A 13 2.92 -20.65 27.97
CA SER A 13 1.61 -21.21 28.29
C SER A 13 1.71 -22.73 28.40
N VAL A 14 1.12 -23.27 29.47
CA VAL A 14 1.24 -24.67 29.91
C VAL A 14 0.14 -25.52 29.26
N ALA A 15 0.50 -26.67 28.68
CA ALA A 15 -0.44 -27.63 28.11
C ALA A 15 -1.00 -28.59 29.16
N TRP A 16 -2.30 -28.86 29.11
CA TRP A 16 -3.02 -29.73 30.04
C TRP A 16 -4.00 -30.68 29.32
N ARG A 17 -4.10 -31.92 29.79
CA ARG A 17 -5.02 -32.98 29.29
C ARG A 17 -5.98 -33.39 30.41
N VAL A 18 -7.25 -33.63 30.10
CA VAL A 18 -8.20 -34.29 31.01
C VAL A 18 -8.21 -35.79 30.71
N VAL A 19 -7.79 -36.60 31.68
CA VAL A 19 -8.03 -38.04 31.74
C VAL A 19 -9.10 -38.26 32.82
N GLY A 20 -10.02 -39.20 32.59
CA GLY A 20 -11.12 -39.52 33.51
C GLY A 20 -10.63 -39.64 34.96
N ASP A 21 -11.41 -39.03 35.86
CA ASP A 21 -11.09 -38.75 37.26
C ASP A 21 -9.75 -38.03 37.48
N LEU A 22 -9.78 -36.72 37.28
CA LEU A 22 -8.99 -35.71 37.99
C LEU A 22 -7.45 -35.89 38.00
N GLU A 23 -6.85 -36.39 36.91
CA GLU A 23 -5.39 -36.31 36.73
C GLU A 23 -4.99 -35.69 35.38
N MET A 24 -4.20 -34.62 35.45
CA MET A 24 -3.65 -33.91 34.30
C MET A 24 -2.21 -34.33 34.02
N VAL A 25 -1.95 -34.93 32.85
CA VAL A 25 -0.62 -35.43 32.46
C VAL A 25 -0.08 -34.69 31.22
N LYS A 26 1.20 -34.27 31.28
CA LYS A 26 1.98 -33.61 30.21
C LYS A 26 2.24 -34.54 29.03
N HIS A 27 1.99 -34.09 27.80
CA HIS A 27 2.34 -34.82 26.58
C HIS A 27 3.58 -34.21 25.87
N PRO A 28 4.50 -35.00 25.28
CA PRO A 28 5.78 -34.49 24.76
C PRO A 28 5.73 -33.89 23.35
N LEU A 29 4.55 -33.73 22.76
CA LEU A 29 4.38 -33.39 21.32
C LEU A 29 3.56 -32.13 21.07
N SER A 30 3.14 -31.41 22.12
CA SER A 30 2.38 -30.17 21.97
C SER A 30 3.28 -28.95 22.14
N ASP A 31 3.87 -28.48 21.06
CA ASP A 31 4.20 -27.06 20.98
C ASP A 31 2.87 -26.29 21.08
N GLY A 32 2.77 -25.38 22.06
CA GLY A 32 1.54 -24.79 22.61
C GLY A 32 0.69 -23.92 21.68
N THR A 33 0.45 -24.37 20.46
CA THR A 33 -0.25 -23.67 19.38
C THR A 33 -1.25 -24.57 18.64
N HIS A 34 -1.59 -25.75 19.17
CA HIS A 34 -2.49 -26.66 18.46
C HIS A 34 -3.99 -26.45 18.78
N PRO A 35 -4.85 -26.23 17.76
CA PRO A 35 -6.31 -26.17 17.87
C PRO A 35 -6.96 -27.43 18.47
N CYS A 36 -6.23 -28.54 18.54
CA CYS A 36 -6.72 -29.88 18.88
C CYS A 36 -7.24 -30.03 20.32
N CYS A 37 -6.90 -29.13 21.25
CA CYS A 37 -7.45 -29.18 22.61
C CYS A 37 -8.94 -28.78 22.65
N PHE A 38 -9.39 -27.89 21.75
CA PHE A 38 -10.80 -27.50 21.69
C PHE A 38 -11.68 -28.61 21.13
N THR A 39 -11.20 -29.36 20.14
CA THR A 39 -11.99 -30.35 19.41
C THR A 39 -12.45 -31.50 20.30
N LYS A 40 -11.62 -31.90 21.28
CA LYS A 40 -12.01 -32.93 22.26
C LYS A 40 -12.89 -32.36 23.39
N CYS A 41 -12.68 -31.12 23.79
CA CYS A 41 -13.41 -30.52 24.93
C CYS A 41 -14.83 -30.09 24.57
N VAL A 42 -15.05 -29.63 23.34
CA VAL A 42 -16.35 -29.22 22.82
C VAL A 42 -17.35 -30.39 22.76
N PHE A 43 -16.88 -31.63 22.60
CA PHE A 43 -17.76 -32.81 22.54
C PHE A 43 -18.06 -33.46 23.90
N VAL A 44 -17.34 -33.10 24.96
CA VAL A 44 -17.35 -33.86 26.22
C VAL A 44 -17.91 -33.05 27.39
N PHE A 45 -17.52 -31.78 27.58
CA PHE A 45 -18.08 -30.93 28.65
C PHE A 45 -17.96 -29.44 28.31
N SER A 46 -19.09 -28.74 28.29
CA SER A 46 -19.15 -27.28 28.12
C SER A 46 -18.28 -26.56 29.19
N SER A 47 -18.19 -27.11 30.41
CA SER A 47 -17.35 -26.60 31.51
C SER A 47 -15.85 -26.57 31.21
N VAL A 48 -15.35 -27.45 30.34
CA VAL A 48 -13.91 -27.50 29.98
C VAL A 48 -13.58 -26.43 28.94
N VAL A 49 -14.54 -26.08 28.08
CA VAL A 49 -14.40 -24.98 27.12
C VAL A 49 -14.20 -23.64 27.85
N GLU A 50 -14.91 -23.42 28.96
CA GLU A 50 -14.76 -22.23 29.80
C GLU A 50 -13.34 -22.10 30.38
N ILE A 51 -12.81 -23.16 30.99
CA ILE A 51 -11.46 -23.19 31.59
C ILE A 51 -10.37 -22.96 30.52
N LEU A 52 -10.53 -23.52 29.33
CA LEU A 52 -9.58 -23.33 28.22
C LEU A 52 -9.57 -21.89 27.73
N LEU A 53 -10.74 -21.26 27.61
CA LEU A 53 -10.86 -19.86 27.19
C LEU A 53 -10.30 -18.90 28.26
N GLU A 54 -10.52 -19.19 29.54
CA GLU A 54 -9.91 -18.44 30.65
C GLU A 54 -8.38 -18.58 30.69
N SER A 55 -7.87 -19.71 30.24
CA SER A 55 -6.43 -19.98 30.12
C SER A 55 -5.78 -19.32 28.88
N GLY A 56 -6.55 -18.55 28.10
CA GLY A 56 -6.05 -17.78 26.96
C GLY A 56 -6.02 -18.54 25.62
N ALA A 57 -6.78 -19.63 25.49
CA ALA A 57 -6.86 -20.37 24.24
C ALA A 57 -7.66 -19.57 23.18
N ASP A 58 -7.15 -19.50 21.95
CA ASP A 58 -7.78 -18.73 20.85
C ASP A 58 -8.97 -19.50 20.25
N PRO A 59 -10.21 -18.97 20.34
CA PRO A 59 -11.40 -19.62 19.77
C PRO A 59 -11.43 -19.62 18.23
N ASN A 60 -10.60 -18.80 17.58
CA ASN A 60 -10.55 -18.63 16.13
C ASN A 60 -9.46 -19.46 15.44
N ALA A 61 -8.68 -20.22 16.22
CA ALA A 61 -7.71 -21.16 15.69
C ALA A 61 -8.43 -22.25 14.87
N GLY A 62 -8.08 -22.34 13.59
CA GLY A 62 -8.62 -23.36 12.67
C GLY A 62 -7.78 -24.62 12.68
N ASP A 63 -8.42 -25.78 12.50
CA ASP A 63 -7.74 -27.06 12.36
C ASP A 63 -6.91 -27.14 11.06
N ASP A 64 -5.73 -27.74 11.10
CA ASP A 64 -4.85 -27.89 9.95
C ASP A 64 -5.04 -29.23 9.21
N PHE A 65 -5.86 -30.13 9.74
CA PHE A 65 -6.01 -31.48 9.19
C PHE A 65 -6.76 -31.50 7.85
N ASN A 66 -6.03 -31.82 6.78
CA ASN A 66 -6.60 -32.03 5.45
C ASN A 66 -6.86 -33.50 5.14
N ASN A 67 -5.79 -34.30 5.11
CA ASN A 67 -5.83 -35.74 4.86
C ASN A 67 -4.63 -36.39 5.55
N VAL A 68 -4.78 -37.64 5.96
CA VAL A 68 -3.76 -38.46 6.62
C VAL A 68 -2.42 -38.43 5.87
N TYR A 69 -2.45 -38.54 4.54
CA TYR A 69 -1.24 -38.58 3.72
C TYR A 69 -0.53 -37.23 3.61
N ASP A 70 -1.29 -36.13 3.51
CA ASP A 70 -0.73 -34.78 3.44
C ASP A 70 -0.12 -34.40 4.78
N THR A 71 -0.85 -34.64 5.88
CA THR A 71 -0.37 -34.37 7.23
C THR A 71 0.84 -35.25 7.61
N SER A 72 0.87 -36.51 7.14
CA SER A 72 2.02 -37.40 7.27
C SER A 72 3.27 -36.84 6.57
N ARG A 73 3.11 -36.30 5.35
CA ARG A 73 4.20 -35.66 4.60
C ARG A 73 4.67 -34.36 5.24
N GLU A 74 3.74 -33.51 5.69
CA GLU A 74 4.04 -32.22 6.32
C GLU A 74 4.75 -32.39 7.67
N LYS A 75 4.28 -33.33 8.50
CA LYS A 75 4.83 -33.55 9.85
C LYS A 75 5.97 -34.58 9.89
N GLY A 76 6.21 -35.31 8.80
CA GLY A 76 7.23 -36.37 8.75
C GLY A 76 6.91 -37.60 9.61
N ILE A 77 5.63 -37.84 9.91
CA ILE A 77 5.14 -38.90 10.80
C ILE A 77 4.51 -40.01 9.96
N HIS A 78 4.59 -41.27 10.40
CA HIS A 78 3.99 -42.39 9.68
C HIS A 78 2.45 -42.26 9.61
N SER A 79 1.85 -42.60 8.46
CA SER A 79 0.41 -42.41 8.20
C SER A 79 -0.52 -43.10 9.22
N LEU A 80 -0.13 -44.27 9.72
CA LEU A 80 -0.85 -44.97 10.81
C LEU A 80 -0.79 -44.21 12.14
N GLU A 81 0.33 -43.59 12.46
CA GLU A 81 0.48 -42.83 13.71
C GLU A 81 -0.34 -41.52 13.67
N VAL A 82 -0.44 -40.90 12.49
CA VAL A 82 -1.36 -39.77 12.25
C VAL A 82 -2.82 -40.19 12.46
N LEU A 83 -3.22 -41.37 11.97
CA LEU A 83 -4.58 -41.90 12.16
C LEU A 83 -4.88 -42.21 13.63
N VAL A 84 -3.96 -42.88 14.34
CA VAL A 84 -4.13 -43.22 15.76
C VAL A 84 -4.23 -41.95 16.60
N SER A 85 -3.33 -40.98 16.37
CA SER A 85 -3.38 -39.69 17.06
C SER A 85 -4.70 -38.96 16.78
N ARG A 86 -5.20 -39.04 15.54
CA ARG A 86 -6.47 -38.40 15.18
C ARG A 86 -7.68 -39.07 15.80
N GLU A 87 -7.70 -40.40 15.88
CA GLU A 87 -8.75 -41.16 16.56
C GLU A 87 -8.74 -40.93 18.08
N ASP A 88 -7.57 -40.70 18.67
CA ASP A 88 -7.43 -40.31 20.07
C ASP A 88 -7.91 -38.88 20.34
N GLU A 89 -7.76 -37.97 19.36
CA GLU A 89 -8.16 -36.57 19.47
C GLU A 89 -9.64 -36.32 19.14
N PHE A 90 -10.24 -37.11 18.24
CA PHE A 90 -11.60 -36.91 17.73
C PHE A 90 -12.65 -37.75 18.45
N SER A 91 -13.86 -37.21 18.58
CA SER A 91 -15.00 -38.00 19.08
C SER A 91 -15.37 -39.08 18.05
N SER A 92 -15.89 -40.21 18.51
CA SER A 92 -16.39 -41.29 17.65
C SER A 92 -17.57 -40.87 16.77
N ARG A 93 -18.12 -39.66 16.97
CA ARG A 93 -19.23 -39.10 16.19
C ARG A 93 -18.76 -38.43 14.90
N LEU A 94 -17.49 -38.06 14.79
CA LEU A 94 -16.91 -37.44 13.59
C LEU A 94 -16.05 -38.46 12.83
N SER A 95 -16.08 -38.40 11.49
CA SER A 95 -15.23 -39.25 10.67
C SER A 95 -13.77 -38.80 10.79
N SER A 96 -12.91 -39.67 11.34
CA SER A 96 -11.46 -39.42 11.48
C SER A 96 -10.74 -39.22 10.14
N ARG A 97 -11.39 -39.60 9.02
CA ARG A 97 -10.86 -39.51 7.65
C ARG A 97 -11.30 -38.25 6.90
N ALA A 98 -12.25 -37.48 7.45
CA ALA A 98 -12.72 -36.26 6.79
C ALA A 98 -11.72 -35.11 6.98
N GLY A 99 -11.54 -34.30 5.94
CA GLY A 99 -10.73 -33.08 6.03
C GLY A 99 -11.50 -31.99 6.75
N PHE A 100 -10.91 -31.43 7.80
CA PHE A 100 -11.50 -30.35 8.60
C PHE A 100 -10.65 -29.08 8.57
N ARG A 101 -9.84 -28.93 7.51
CA ARG A 101 -8.95 -27.79 7.37
C ARG A 101 -9.72 -26.47 7.47
N GLY A 102 -9.30 -25.59 8.38
CA GLY A 102 -9.91 -24.30 8.67
C GLY A 102 -11.17 -24.37 9.55
N CYS A 103 -11.59 -25.54 10.04
CA CYS A 103 -12.68 -25.62 11.00
C CYS A 103 -12.23 -25.11 12.37
N THR A 104 -12.92 -24.09 12.89
CA THR A 104 -12.66 -23.50 14.21
C THR A 104 -13.43 -24.24 15.31
N ALA A 105 -13.13 -23.92 16.58
CA ALA A 105 -13.88 -24.42 17.72
C ALA A 105 -15.41 -24.18 17.58
N LEU A 106 -15.81 -23.06 16.97
CA LEU A 106 -17.20 -22.75 16.69
C LEU A 106 -17.83 -23.72 15.69
N HIS A 107 -17.12 -24.11 14.62
CA HIS A 107 -17.62 -25.11 13.66
C HIS A 107 -17.82 -26.48 14.30
N TYR A 108 -16.92 -26.87 15.21
CA TYR A 108 -17.06 -28.12 15.94
C TYR A 108 -18.21 -28.09 16.93
N ALA A 109 -18.42 -26.96 17.62
CA ALA A 109 -19.52 -26.80 18.56
C ALA A 109 -20.87 -26.83 17.85
N THR A 110 -20.96 -26.28 16.62
CA THR A 110 -22.17 -26.38 15.82
C THR A 110 -22.42 -27.78 15.27
N LEU A 111 -21.39 -28.50 14.84
CA LEU A 111 -21.49 -29.91 14.46
C LEU A 111 -21.90 -30.82 15.63
N ALA A 112 -21.48 -30.48 16.85
CA ALA A 112 -21.83 -31.20 18.07
C ALA A 112 -23.27 -30.95 18.55
N ASP A 113 -23.97 -29.93 17.99
CA ASP A 113 -25.31 -29.50 18.38
C ASP A 113 -25.40 -29.04 19.85
N ASP A 114 -24.31 -28.43 20.39
CA ASP A 114 -24.25 -27.90 21.75
C ASP A 114 -24.46 -26.36 21.79
N PRO A 115 -25.66 -25.88 22.16
CA PRO A 115 -25.94 -24.44 22.21
C PRO A 115 -25.18 -23.71 23.34
N LEU A 116 -24.79 -24.39 24.42
CA LEU A 116 -24.07 -23.76 25.53
C LEU A 116 -22.62 -23.48 25.13
N ALA A 117 -21.94 -24.46 24.53
CA ALA A 117 -20.59 -24.28 24.01
C ALA A 117 -20.52 -23.16 22.96
N VAL A 118 -21.52 -23.08 22.07
CA VAL A 118 -21.58 -22.03 21.05
C VAL A 118 -21.76 -20.64 21.67
N ARG A 119 -22.65 -20.47 22.67
CA ARG A 119 -22.81 -19.19 23.37
C ARG A 119 -21.51 -18.74 24.03
N MET A 120 -20.84 -19.64 24.75
CA MET A 120 -19.58 -19.32 25.43
C MET A 120 -18.47 -18.92 24.45
N LEU A 121 -18.33 -19.65 23.34
CA LEU A 121 -17.34 -19.34 22.31
C LEU A 121 -17.60 -17.96 21.70
N LEU A 122 -18.86 -17.63 21.40
CA LEU A 122 -19.25 -16.33 20.85
C LEU A 122 -19.03 -15.19 21.85
N GLU A 123 -19.35 -15.38 23.13
CA GLU A 123 -19.10 -14.40 24.20
C GLU A 123 -17.60 -14.12 24.39
N LYS A 124 -16.75 -15.11 24.16
CA LYS A 124 -15.28 -14.97 24.25
C LYS A 124 -14.64 -14.52 22.92
N GLY A 125 -15.42 -14.13 21.91
CA GLY A 125 -14.93 -13.51 20.69
C GLY A 125 -14.63 -14.45 19.54
N ALA A 126 -15.26 -15.63 19.49
CA ALA A 126 -15.26 -16.46 18.29
C ALA A 126 -15.90 -15.72 17.11
N ASN A 127 -15.31 -15.83 15.92
CA ASN A 127 -15.77 -15.22 14.69
C ASN A 127 -16.77 -16.13 13.98
N PRO A 128 -18.07 -15.78 13.92
CA PRO A 128 -19.08 -16.59 13.25
C PRO A 128 -19.00 -16.52 11.71
N LEU A 129 -18.31 -15.50 11.16
CA LEU A 129 -18.15 -15.29 9.72
C LEU A 129 -16.93 -16.03 9.14
N GLN A 130 -16.08 -16.62 9.99
CA GLN A 130 -14.91 -17.34 9.52
C GLN A 130 -15.35 -18.57 8.74
N THR A 131 -14.80 -18.74 7.54
CA THR A 131 -15.07 -19.90 6.68
C THR A 131 -13.95 -20.92 6.79
N ASN A 132 -14.29 -22.19 6.65
CA ASN A 132 -13.31 -23.27 6.52
C ASN A 132 -12.76 -23.37 5.09
N ALA A 133 -11.88 -24.35 4.83
CA ALA A 133 -11.31 -24.56 3.50
C ALA A 133 -12.35 -24.91 2.41
N LEU A 134 -13.56 -25.33 2.80
CA LEU A 134 -14.68 -25.59 1.90
C LEU A 134 -15.56 -24.36 1.66
N GLY A 135 -15.25 -23.22 2.30
CA GLY A 135 -16.04 -21.99 2.20
C GLY A 135 -17.31 -21.98 3.05
N HIS A 136 -17.50 -22.94 3.94
CA HIS A 136 -18.67 -23.02 4.82
C HIS A 136 -18.41 -22.27 6.14
N THR A 137 -19.41 -21.53 6.61
CA THR A 137 -19.44 -20.91 7.95
C THR A 137 -20.01 -21.88 8.98
N ALA A 138 -19.87 -21.55 10.27
CA ALA A 138 -20.45 -22.35 11.35
C ALA A 138 -21.97 -22.53 11.23
N ARG A 139 -22.68 -21.54 10.67
CA ARG A 139 -24.12 -21.58 10.39
C ARG A 139 -24.50 -22.63 9.36
N ALA A 140 -23.67 -22.88 8.34
CA ALA A 140 -23.92 -23.89 7.32
C ALA A 140 -23.96 -25.32 7.88
N TYR A 141 -23.35 -25.54 9.05
CA TYR A 141 -23.36 -26.82 9.76
C TYR A 141 -24.48 -26.95 10.80
N ALA A 142 -25.18 -25.86 11.13
CA ALA A 142 -26.29 -25.89 12.08
C ALA A 142 -27.55 -26.48 11.43
N LYS A 143 -28.27 -27.33 12.18
CA LYS A 143 -29.61 -27.78 11.78
C LYS A 143 -30.61 -26.63 11.93
N GLU A 144 -31.68 -26.66 11.14
CA GLU A 144 -32.81 -25.72 11.30
C GLU A 144 -33.38 -25.83 12.73
N GLY A 145 -33.21 -24.79 13.55
CA GLY A 145 -33.57 -24.81 14.97
C GLY A 145 -32.97 -23.63 15.76
N GLU A 146 -32.97 -23.74 17.09
CA GLU A 146 -32.52 -22.69 18.03
C GLU A 146 -31.07 -22.26 17.80
N LEU A 147 -30.21 -23.20 17.37
CA LEU A 147 -28.80 -22.93 17.11
C LEU A 147 -28.61 -22.04 15.88
N HIS A 148 -29.42 -22.27 14.83
CA HIS A 148 -29.36 -21.48 13.61
C HIS A 148 -29.79 -20.04 13.87
N THR A 149 -30.85 -19.82 14.65
CA THR A 149 -31.30 -18.46 15.02
C THR A 149 -30.29 -17.77 15.92
N LEU A 150 -29.68 -18.49 16.87
CA LEU A 150 -28.61 -17.96 17.70
C LEU A 150 -27.42 -17.47 16.85
N LEU A 151 -26.91 -18.30 15.95
CA LEU A 151 -25.78 -17.93 15.09
C LEU A 151 -26.11 -16.72 14.23
N LEU A 152 -27.32 -16.63 13.69
CA LEU A 152 -27.76 -15.49 12.88
C LEU A 152 -27.81 -14.18 13.69
N GLU A 153 -28.32 -14.21 14.93
CA GLU A 153 -28.31 -13.05 15.83
C GLU A 153 -26.88 -12.62 16.18
N TRP A 154 -25.99 -13.57 16.45
CA TRP A 154 -24.60 -13.29 16.79
C TRP A 154 -23.77 -12.87 15.58
N GLU A 155 -24.06 -13.35 14.38
CA GLU A 155 -23.50 -12.85 13.12
C GLU A 155 -23.79 -11.36 12.98
N GLY A 156 -25.03 -10.93 13.20
CA GLY A 156 -25.41 -9.52 13.19
C GLY A 156 -24.66 -8.70 14.24
N LYS A 157 -24.67 -9.15 15.51
CA LYS A 157 -23.93 -8.48 16.60
C LYS A 157 -22.43 -8.40 16.34
N PHE A 158 -21.84 -9.45 15.79
CA PHE A 158 -20.43 -9.50 15.47
C PHE A 158 -20.10 -8.53 14.33
N GLN A 159 -20.91 -8.47 13.27
CA GLN A 159 -20.76 -7.49 12.20
C GLN A 159 -20.85 -6.06 12.73
N GLU A 160 -21.84 -5.75 13.58
CA GLU A 160 -21.97 -4.44 14.23
C GLU A 160 -20.75 -4.10 15.11
N ALA A 161 -20.27 -5.07 15.90
CA ALA A 161 -19.10 -4.89 16.76
C ALA A 161 -17.80 -4.69 15.95
N GLN A 162 -17.62 -5.44 14.86
CA GLN A 162 -16.50 -5.27 13.93
C GLN A 162 -16.56 -3.90 13.26
N ALA A 163 -17.72 -3.53 12.70
CA ALA A 163 -17.92 -2.22 12.09
C ALA A 163 -17.63 -1.07 13.07
N LYS A 164 -18.05 -1.21 14.33
CA LYS A 164 -17.78 -0.24 15.40
C LYS A 164 -16.29 -0.16 15.75
N ARG A 165 -15.60 -1.31 15.87
CA ARG A 165 -14.15 -1.37 16.13
C ARG A 165 -13.38 -0.72 14.98
N GLU A 166 -13.71 -1.06 13.74
CA GLU A 166 -13.09 -0.44 12.56
C GLU A 166 -13.35 1.07 12.53
N ALA A 167 -14.56 1.52 12.84
CA ALA A 167 -14.88 2.96 12.90
C ALA A 167 -14.07 3.69 13.99
N GLU A 168 -13.82 3.05 15.13
CA GLU A 168 -12.96 3.60 16.18
C GLU A 168 -11.49 3.67 15.73
N GLU A 169 -10.98 2.64 15.07
CA GLU A 169 -9.63 2.66 14.48
C GLU A 169 -9.48 3.76 13.42
N ARG A 170 -10.47 3.93 12.54
CA ARG A 170 -10.51 5.02 11.54
C ARG A 170 -10.46 6.40 12.20
N ARG A 171 -11.14 6.58 13.34
CA ARG A 171 -11.09 7.84 14.12
C ARG A 171 -9.72 8.05 14.77
N ARG A 172 -9.11 6.97 15.27
CA ARG A 172 -7.79 7.03 15.92
C ARG A 172 -6.66 7.31 14.91
N PHE A 173 -6.77 6.75 13.71
CA PHE A 173 -5.77 6.88 12.65
C PHE A 173 -6.42 7.40 11.35
N PRO A 174 -6.59 8.73 11.22
CA PRO A 174 -7.13 9.34 10.01
C PRO A 174 -6.36 8.93 8.75
N LEU A 175 -7.10 8.69 7.67
CA LEU A 175 -6.54 8.26 6.39
C LEU A 175 -5.51 9.27 5.84
N GLU A 176 -5.75 10.56 6.01
CA GLU A 176 -4.85 11.64 5.58
C GLU A 176 -3.45 11.47 6.16
N LYS A 177 -3.35 11.18 7.46
CA LYS A 177 -2.05 11.01 8.14
C LYS A 177 -1.30 9.80 7.58
N ARG A 178 -2.00 8.70 7.32
CA ARG A 178 -1.43 7.48 6.75
C ARG A 178 -0.89 7.72 5.33
N LEU A 179 -1.63 8.49 4.53
CA LEU A 179 -1.19 8.90 3.20
C LEU A 179 0.01 9.84 3.25
N MET A 180 0.00 10.82 4.14
CA MET A 180 1.10 11.78 4.33
C MET A 180 2.41 11.15 4.81
N GLU A 181 2.39 9.98 5.47
CA GLU A 181 3.62 9.25 5.82
C GLU A 181 4.42 8.79 4.58
N HIS A 182 3.74 8.62 3.45
CA HIS A 182 4.31 7.98 2.27
C HIS A 182 4.38 8.90 1.05
N ILE A 183 3.40 9.79 0.92
CA ILE A 183 3.30 10.82 -0.10
C ILE A 183 3.92 12.10 0.46
N ILE A 184 4.89 12.65 -0.27
CA ILE A 184 5.54 13.90 0.10
C ILE A 184 4.76 15.03 -0.56
N GLY A 185 4.34 16.01 0.25
CA GLY A 185 3.56 17.15 -0.22
C GLY A 185 2.14 16.77 -0.63
N GLN A 186 1.54 17.61 -1.50
CA GLN A 186 0.21 17.39 -2.08
C GLN A 186 -0.93 17.28 -1.04
N GLU A 187 -0.86 18.04 0.06
CA GLU A 187 -1.85 17.98 1.14
C GLU A 187 -3.29 18.18 0.61
N GLY A 188 -3.48 19.14 -0.32
CA GLY A 188 -4.78 19.37 -0.97
C GLY A 188 -5.32 18.14 -1.70
N ALA A 189 -4.48 17.43 -2.46
CA ALA A 189 -4.89 16.22 -3.18
C ALA A 189 -5.26 15.07 -2.23
N ILE A 190 -4.44 14.88 -1.18
CA ILE A 190 -4.66 13.88 -0.14
C ILE A 190 -5.99 14.14 0.56
N ASN A 191 -6.27 15.38 0.92
CA ASN A 191 -7.49 15.77 1.61
C ASN A 191 -8.74 15.52 0.75
N THR A 192 -8.69 15.81 -0.56
CA THR A 192 -9.81 15.53 -1.48
C THR A 192 -10.09 14.03 -1.58
N VAL A 193 -9.06 13.21 -1.79
CA VAL A 193 -9.19 11.75 -1.88
C VAL A 193 -9.70 11.17 -0.56
N ALA A 194 -9.11 11.57 0.56
CA ALA A 194 -9.51 11.09 1.88
C ALA A 194 -10.95 11.48 2.24
N SER A 195 -11.39 12.68 1.86
CA SER A 195 -12.77 13.14 2.08
C SER A 195 -13.78 12.33 1.27
N ALA A 196 -13.48 12.02 0.00
CA ALA A 196 -14.32 11.19 -0.85
C ALA A 196 -14.39 9.74 -0.37
N ILE A 197 -13.26 9.16 0.02
CA ILE A 197 -13.20 7.84 0.65
C ILE A 197 -14.01 7.81 1.95
N ARG A 198 -13.82 8.80 2.82
CA ARG A 198 -14.57 8.88 4.09
C ARG A 198 -16.07 8.95 3.86
N ARG A 199 -16.53 9.65 2.81
CA ARG A 199 -17.94 9.65 2.42
C ARG A 199 -18.40 8.24 2.04
N LYS A 200 -17.63 7.53 1.21
CA LYS A 200 -17.92 6.14 0.83
C LYS A 200 -18.01 5.21 2.04
N GLU A 201 -17.00 5.21 2.91
CA GLU A 201 -16.93 4.34 4.09
C GLU A 201 -18.06 4.57 5.10
N ASN A 202 -18.58 5.80 5.19
CA ASN A 202 -19.66 6.14 6.11
C ASN A 202 -21.05 6.10 5.46
N GLY A 203 -21.17 5.59 4.21
CA GLY A 203 -22.45 5.51 3.50
C GLY A 203 -23.01 6.84 3.00
N TRP A 204 -22.21 7.91 2.97
CA TRP A 204 -22.60 9.22 2.43
C TRP A 204 -22.23 9.35 0.95
N TYR A 205 -22.59 8.33 0.16
CA TYR A 205 -22.33 8.28 -1.27
C TYR A 205 -23.45 7.56 -2.00
N ASP A 206 -23.41 7.58 -3.33
CA ASP A 206 -24.34 6.86 -4.17
C ASP A 206 -23.89 5.39 -4.31
N GLU A 207 -24.65 4.46 -3.75
CA GLU A 207 -24.32 3.02 -3.77
C GLU A 207 -24.49 2.38 -5.16
N GLU A 208 -25.21 3.02 -6.09
CA GLU A 208 -25.42 2.49 -7.44
C GLU A 208 -24.22 2.75 -8.35
N HIS A 209 -23.40 3.76 -8.04
CA HIS A 209 -22.31 4.22 -8.90
C HIS A 209 -20.95 4.08 -8.20
N PRO A 210 -19.90 3.63 -8.91
CA PRO A 210 -18.59 3.49 -8.30
C PRO A 210 -17.94 4.84 -8.05
N LEU A 211 -16.94 4.86 -7.17
CA LEU A 211 -16.20 6.09 -6.86
C LEU A 211 -15.11 6.31 -7.91
N VAL A 212 -15.20 7.41 -8.65
CA VAL A 212 -14.35 7.76 -9.79
C VAL A 212 -13.59 9.05 -9.52
N PHE A 213 -12.26 8.98 -9.63
CA PHE A 213 -11.35 10.12 -9.52
C PHE A 213 -10.64 10.40 -10.84
N LEU A 214 -10.44 11.68 -11.14
CA LEU A 214 -9.53 12.12 -12.20
C LEU A 214 -8.38 12.92 -11.61
N PHE A 215 -7.17 12.38 -11.71
CA PHE A 215 -5.93 12.96 -11.24
C PHE A 215 -5.28 13.75 -12.39
N LEU A 216 -5.15 15.06 -12.18
CA LEU A 216 -4.54 16.00 -13.13
C LEU A 216 -3.23 16.53 -12.57
N GLY A 217 -2.17 16.51 -13.38
CA GLY A 217 -0.85 17.03 -13.00
C GLY A 217 0.24 16.49 -13.93
N SER A 218 1.46 17.02 -13.82
CA SER A 218 2.55 16.57 -14.68
C SER A 218 3.06 15.17 -14.32
N SER A 219 3.68 14.52 -15.30
CA SER A 219 4.18 13.16 -15.17
C SER A 219 5.21 13.08 -14.02
N GLY A 220 5.03 12.13 -13.11
CA GLY A 220 5.97 11.91 -12.01
C GLY A 220 5.78 12.78 -10.77
N ILE A 221 4.75 13.62 -10.66
CA ILE A 221 4.44 14.33 -9.39
C ILE A 221 3.76 13.41 -8.34
N GLY A 222 3.19 12.29 -8.77
CA GLY A 222 2.46 11.39 -7.88
C GLY A 222 1.41 10.58 -8.60
N ASN A 223 0.87 11.12 -9.69
CA ASN A 223 -0.20 10.52 -10.51
C ASN A 223 0.16 9.11 -11.00
N SER A 224 1.42 8.92 -11.42
CA SER A 224 1.90 7.68 -12.01
C SER A 224 3.00 6.99 -11.18
N SER A 225 3.07 7.25 -9.86
CA SER A 225 4.12 6.64 -9.03
C SER A 225 4.05 5.10 -9.12
N PRO A 226 5.05 4.45 -9.75
CA PRO A 226 5.04 3.02 -9.97
C PRO A 226 5.58 2.34 -8.71
N HIS A 227 4.80 2.34 -7.63
CA HIS A 227 5.10 1.52 -6.47
C HIS A 227 3.83 0.81 -5.99
N PRO A 228 3.46 -0.31 -6.65
CA PRO A 228 2.41 -1.21 -6.16
C PRO A 228 2.68 -1.68 -4.72
N SER A 229 3.92 -1.69 -4.24
CA SER A 229 4.24 -2.15 -2.88
C SER A 229 3.84 -1.20 -1.75
N LYS A 230 3.37 0.03 -2.05
CA LYS A 230 3.05 1.02 -1.03
C LYS A 230 1.59 1.45 -1.06
N THR A 231 1.02 1.81 -2.20
CA THR A 231 -0.38 2.30 -2.27
C THR A 231 -1.39 1.30 -1.70
N ASP A 232 -1.18 0.01 -1.93
CA ASP A 232 -2.03 -1.10 -1.46
C ASP A 232 -2.10 -1.19 0.08
N ARG A 233 -0.99 -0.90 0.78
CA ARG A 233 -0.91 -0.93 2.25
C ARG A 233 -1.35 0.38 2.91
N ILE A 234 -1.31 1.48 2.16
CA ILE A 234 -1.46 2.83 2.73
C ILE A 234 -2.89 3.35 2.59
N MET A 235 -3.58 3.07 1.49
CA MET A 235 -4.96 3.54 1.35
C MET A 235 -5.89 2.76 2.29
N TYR A 236 -5.73 1.44 2.42
CA TYR A 236 -6.55 0.63 3.34
C TYR A 236 -5.79 -0.62 3.80
N PRO A 237 -5.51 -0.82 5.10
CA PRO A 237 -4.87 -2.04 5.57
C PRO A 237 -5.85 -3.22 5.64
N TYR A 238 -7.17 -2.98 5.53
CA TYR A 238 -8.18 -3.94 5.97
C TYR A 238 -9.15 -4.45 4.89
N VAL A 239 -9.29 -3.81 3.71
CA VAL A 239 -10.43 -4.15 2.80
C VAL A 239 -10.12 -4.21 1.29
N ILE A 240 -9.03 -3.62 0.78
CA ILE A 240 -8.74 -3.74 -0.67
C ILE A 240 -8.12 -5.11 -0.95
N THR A 241 -8.82 -5.91 -1.74
CA THR A 241 -8.38 -7.26 -2.11
C THR A 241 -7.46 -7.27 -3.34
N GLY A 242 -7.34 -6.16 -4.08
CA GLY A 242 -6.43 -6.05 -5.23
C GLY A 242 -6.22 -4.63 -5.77
N PHE A 243 -5.06 -4.40 -6.38
CA PHE A 243 -4.73 -3.20 -7.14
C PHE A 243 -4.55 -3.58 -8.62
N ILE A 244 -5.33 -2.93 -9.48
CA ILE A 244 -5.38 -3.17 -10.92
C ILE A 244 -4.81 -1.94 -11.60
N ARG A 245 -3.72 -2.07 -12.36
CA ARG A 245 -3.17 -0.97 -13.17
C ARG A 245 -3.31 -1.30 -14.64
N MET A 246 -3.82 -0.34 -15.41
CA MET A 246 -3.92 -0.43 -16.85
C MET A 246 -3.32 0.83 -17.48
N ASP A 247 -2.36 0.66 -18.39
CA ASP A 247 -1.79 1.75 -19.16
C ASP A 247 -2.68 2.02 -20.38
N MET A 248 -3.28 3.19 -20.43
CA MET A 248 -4.20 3.56 -21.52
C MET A 248 -3.47 3.83 -22.83
N SER A 249 -2.15 3.98 -22.81
CA SER A 249 -1.32 4.04 -24.01
C SER A 249 -1.37 2.74 -24.81
N GLU A 250 -1.64 1.59 -24.18
CA GLU A 250 -1.80 0.31 -24.88
C GLU A 250 -3.11 0.25 -25.68
N PHE A 251 -4.09 1.10 -25.35
CA PHE A 251 -5.43 1.11 -25.95
C PHE A 251 -5.65 2.30 -26.89
N GLN A 252 -4.60 2.77 -27.56
CA GLN A 252 -4.65 3.85 -28.55
C GLN A 252 -5.41 3.46 -29.83
N GLU A 253 -5.31 2.18 -30.21
CA GLU A 253 -5.83 1.66 -31.47
C GLU A 253 -7.17 0.92 -31.29
N LYS A 254 -8.03 0.98 -32.29
CA LYS A 254 -9.38 0.38 -32.22
C LYS A 254 -9.39 -1.13 -31.96
N HIS A 255 -8.41 -1.86 -32.49
CA HIS A 255 -8.32 -3.32 -32.30
C HIS A 255 -7.84 -3.72 -30.90
N GLU A 256 -7.11 -2.83 -30.22
CA GLU A 256 -6.63 -3.03 -28.85
C GLU A 256 -7.76 -2.84 -27.82
N VAL A 257 -8.79 -2.05 -28.15
CA VAL A 257 -10.00 -1.87 -27.32
C VAL A 257 -10.69 -3.21 -27.01
N ALA A 258 -10.66 -4.16 -27.94
CA ALA A 258 -11.22 -5.50 -27.71
C ALA A 258 -10.52 -6.24 -26.57
N LYS A 259 -9.22 -5.99 -26.30
CA LYS A 259 -8.51 -6.61 -25.17
C LYS A 259 -9.00 -6.10 -23.80
N PHE A 260 -9.60 -4.90 -23.76
CA PHE A 260 -10.08 -4.28 -22.54
C PHE A 260 -11.26 -5.08 -21.92
N ILE A 261 -12.27 -5.39 -22.73
CA ILE A 261 -13.50 -6.14 -22.32
C ILE A 261 -13.55 -7.59 -22.81
N GLY A 262 -12.73 -7.95 -23.78
CA GLY A 262 -12.75 -9.25 -24.46
C GLY A 262 -13.26 -9.15 -25.90
N SER A 263 -12.67 -9.95 -26.79
CA SER A 263 -13.13 -10.07 -28.18
C SER A 263 -14.57 -10.63 -28.22
N PRO A 264 -15.43 -10.16 -29.15
CA PRO A 264 -16.77 -10.71 -29.33
C PRO A 264 -16.73 -12.17 -29.85
N PRO A 265 -17.86 -12.91 -29.77
CA PRO A 265 -17.93 -14.29 -30.25
C PRO A 265 -17.54 -14.40 -31.72
N GLY A 266 -16.64 -15.33 -32.04
CA GLY A 266 -16.17 -15.58 -33.42
C GLY A 266 -14.82 -14.94 -33.77
N TYR A 267 -14.19 -14.19 -32.86
CA TYR A 267 -12.85 -13.63 -33.03
C TYR A 267 -11.80 -14.35 -32.17
N VAL A 268 -10.54 -14.33 -32.62
CA VAL A 268 -9.40 -14.89 -31.86
C VAL A 268 -9.28 -14.14 -30.51
N GLY A 269 -9.07 -14.89 -29.42
CA GLY A 269 -9.02 -14.34 -28.06
C GLY A 269 -10.36 -14.28 -27.32
N HIS A 270 -11.47 -14.69 -27.95
CA HIS A 270 -12.79 -14.76 -27.28
C HIS A 270 -12.78 -15.64 -26.01
N GLU A 271 -11.98 -16.70 -25.99
CA GLU A 271 -11.87 -17.62 -24.84
C GLU A 271 -11.19 -16.98 -23.61
N GLU A 272 -10.34 -15.97 -23.79
CA GLU A 272 -9.49 -15.42 -22.71
C GLU A 272 -10.21 -14.40 -21.81
N GLY A 273 -11.30 -13.80 -22.30
CA GLY A 273 -12.02 -12.71 -21.63
C GLY A 273 -11.27 -11.37 -21.67
N GLY A 274 -11.89 -10.31 -21.17
CA GLY A 274 -11.25 -9.00 -21.06
C GLY A 274 -10.19 -8.91 -19.97
N GLN A 275 -9.17 -8.08 -20.18
CA GLN A 275 -8.16 -7.82 -19.15
C GLN A 275 -8.77 -7.19 -17.90
N LEU A 276 -9.65 -6.20 -18.05
CA LEU A 276 -10.28 -5.53 -16.93
C LEU A 276 -11.34 -6.42 -16.26
N THR A 277 -12.21 -7.04 -17.06
CA THR A 277 -13.31 -7.90 -16.59
C THR A 277 -12.79 -9.09 -15.79
N LYS A 278 -11.71 -9.74 -16.24
CA LYS A 278 -11.11 -10.87 -15.53
C LYS A 278 -10.55 -10.47 -14.16
N GLN A 279 -9.90 -9.32 -14.07
CA GLN A 279 -9.30 -8.84 -12.82
C GLN A 279 -10.37 -8.36 -11.84
N LEU A 280 -11.36 -7.61 -12.29
CA LEU A 280 -12.48 -7.16 -11.45
C LEU A 280 -13.36 -8.32 -10.96
N LYS A 281 -13.50 -9.39 -11.76
CA LYS A 281 -14.17 -10.60 -11.31
C LYS A 281 -13.43 -11.31 -10.17
N ALA A 282 -12.10 -11.28 -10.18
CA ALA A 282 -11.29 -11.85 -9.10
C ALA A 282 -11.30 -10.94 -7.85
N TYR A 283 -11.31 -9.62 -8.07
CA TYR A 283 -11.21 -8.61 -7.02
C TYR A 283 -12.28 -7.51 -7.23
N PRO A 284 -13.51 -7.70 -6.73
CA PRO A 284 -14.61 -6.75 -6.94
C PRO A 284 -14.41 -5.42 -6.21
N ASN A 285 -13.69 -5.42 -5.08
CA ASN A 285 -13.40 -4.24 -4.26
C ASN A 285 -12.01 -3.66 -4.54
N ALA A 286 -11.54 -3.79 -5.79
CA ALA A 286 -10.21 -3.36 -6.19
C ALA A 286 -10.11 -1.84 -6.39
N VAL A 287 -8.89 -1.32 -6.25
CA VAL A 287 -8.54 0.01 -6.78
C VAL A 287 -8.02 -0.17 -8.20
N VAL A 288 -8.70 0.46 -9.16
CA VAL A 288 -8.37 0.40 -10.58
C VAL A 288 -7.74 1.71 -11.01
N LEU A 289 -6.49 1.66 -11.45
CA LEU A 289 -5.74 2.79 -11.99
C LEU A 289 -5.71 2.72 -13.52
N PHE A 290 -6.36 3.68 -14.18
CA PHE A 290 -6.24 3.95 -15.61
C PHE A 290 -5.18 5.05 -15.81
N ASP A 291 -3.97 4.65 -16.19
CA ASP A 291 -2.85 5.56 -16.36
C ASP A 291 -2.89 6.21 -17.75
N GLU A 292 -2.66 7.52 -17.84
CA GLU A 292 -2.60 8.30 -19.10
C GLU A 292 -3.86 8.18 -19.97
N VAL A 293 -5.05 8.35 -19.34
CA VAL A 293 -6.36 8.20 -20.02
C VAL A 293 -6.55 9.15 -21.20
N ASP A 294 -5.78 10.23 -21.27
CA ASP A 294 -5.77 11.12 -22.43
C ASP A 294 -5.29 10.45 -23.73
N LYS A 295 -4.51 9.37 -23.63
CA LYS A 295 -4.02 8.65 -24.81
C LYS A 295 -4.97 7.54 -25.27
N ALA A 296 -6.02 7.25 -24.51
CA ALA A 296 -6.95 6.17 -24.85
C ALA A 296 -7.75 6.47 -26.13
N HIS A 297 -8.09 5.42 -26.88
CA HIS A 297 -9.04 5.54 -27.97
C HIS A 297 -10.44 5.95 -27.45
N PRO A 298 -11.22 6.80 -28.17
CA PRO A 298 -12.55 7.22 -27.73
C PRO A 298 -13.54 6.08 -27.44
N ASP A 299 -13.39 4.93 -28.09
CA ASP A 299 -14.24 3.76 -27.84
C ASP A 299 -14.03 3.16 -26.42
N VAL A 300 -12.82 3.27 -25.86
CA VAL A 300 -12.54 2.88 -24.46
C VAL A 300 -13.33 3.77 -23.50
N LEU A 301 -13.35 5.09 -23.76
CA LEU A 301 -14.12 6.04 -22.96
C LEU A 301 -15.62 5.74 -23.00
N THR A 302 -16.13 5.18 -24.12
CA THR A 302 -17.55 4.77 -24.21
C THR A 302 -17.85 3.62 -23.25
N ILE A 303 -16.95 2.65 -23.16
CA ILE A 303 -17.09 1.52 -22.25
C ILE A 303 -16.99 2.01 -20.80
N MET A 304 -16.08 2.94 -20.51
CA MET A 304 -15.93 3.53 -19.18
C MET A 304 -17.17 4.33 -18.76
N LEU A 305 -17.84 5.04 -19.69
CA LEU A 305 -19.11 5.71 -19.40
C LEU A 305 -20.16 4.72 -18.88
N GLN A 306 -20.34 3.58 -19.56
CA GLN A 306 -21.28 2.55 -19.09
C GLN A 306 -20.90 2.04 -17.70
N LEU A 307 -19.61 1.81 -17.46
CA LEU A 307 -19.10 1.36 -16.17
C LEU A 307 -19.38 2.36 -15.04
N PHE A 308 -19.18 3.64 -15.28
CA PHE A 308 -19.39 4.70 -14.29
C PHE A 308 -20.88 5.02 -14.09
N ASP A 309 -21.72 4.73 -15.07
CA ASP A 309 -23.17 4.96 -15.02
C ASP A 309 -23.94 3.81 -14.38
N GLU A 310 -23.63 2.57 -14.76
CA GLU A 310 -24.40 1.40 -14.34
C GLU A 310 -23.73 0.65 -13.18
N GLY A 311 -22.48 1.00 -12.86
CA GLY A 311 -21.65 0.26 -11.89
C GLY A 311 -21.40 -1.19 -12.31
N ARG A 312 -21.53 -1.49 -13.61
CA ARG A 312 -21.45 -2.84 -14.18
C ARG A 312 -20.67 -2.82 -15.48
N LEU A 313 -19.98 -3.93 -15.76
CA LEU A 313 -19.27 -4.16 -17.02
C LEU A 313 -19.69 -5.49 -17.62
N THR A 314 -19.95 -5.52 -18.93
CA THR A 314 -20.26 -6.75 -19.65
C THR A 314 -19.07 -7.15 -20.53
N ASP A 315 -18.55 -8.35 -20.32
CA ASP A 315 -17.48 -8.94 -21.11
C ASP A 315 -17.96 -9.27 -22.54
N GLY A 316 -17.04 -9.43 -23.49
CA GLY A 316 -17.33 -9.92 -24.84
C GLY A 316 -18.09 -11.27 -24.88
N LYS A 317 -18.02 -12.08 -23.80
CA LYS A 317 -18.83 -13.30 -23.61
C LYS A 317 -20.29 -13.06 -23.19
N GLY A 318 -20.70 -11.82 -22.97
CA GLY A 318 -22.03 -11.48 -22.44
C GLY A 318 -22.19 -11.69 -20.93
N LYS A 319 -21.08 -11.88 -20.20
CA LYS A 319 -21.10 -11.99 -18.73
C LYS A 319 -20.97 -10.62 -18.10
N THR A 320 -21.96 -10.23 -17.30
CA THR A 320 -21.96 -8.98 -16.53
C THR A 320 -21.28 -9.16 -15.18
N ILE A 321 -20.52 -8.15 -14.78
CA ILE A 321 -19.78 -8.06 -13.51
C ILE A 321 -20.20 -6.77 -12.81
N GLU A 322 -20.59 -6.84 -11.54
CA GLU A 322 -20.82 -5.67 -10.69
C GLU A 322 -19.50 -5.12 -10.16
N CYS A 323 -19.34 -3.81 -10.27
CA CYS A 323 -18.12 -3.07 -9.95
C CYS A 323 -18.38 -1.85 -9.05
N LYS A 324 -19.54 -1.79 -8.38
CA LYS A 324 -19.99 -0.67 -7.54
C LYS A 324 -19.02 -0.37 -6.38
N ASP A 325 -18.46 -1.42 -5.79
CA ASP A 325 -17.54 -1.32 -4.67
C ASP A 325 -16.10 -0.95 -5.07
N ALA A 326 -15.74 -1.04 -6.35
CA ALA A 326 -14.43 -0.64 -6.84
C ALA A 326 -14.22 0.88 -6.75
N ILE A 327 -12.96 1.28 -6.70
CA ILE A 327 -12.54 2.68 -6.77
C ILE A 327 -11.74 2.85 -8.07
N PHE A 328 -12.19 3.74 -8.94
CA PHE A 328 -11.54 4.03 -10.21
C PHE A 328 -10.73 5.32 -10.08
N ILE A 329 -9.47 5.26 -10.45
CA ILE A 329 -8.55 6.39 -10.48
C ILE A 329 -8.06 6.52 -11.92
N MET A 330 -8.29 7.67 -12.54
CA MET A 330 -7.77 7.99 -13.85
C MET A 330 -6.66 9.02 -13.71
N THR A 331 -5.56 8.89 -14.44
CA THR A 331 -4.51 9.92 -14.50
C THR A 331 -4.53 10.57 -15.87
N SER A 332 -4.33 11.88 -15.90
CA SER A 332 -4.13 12.59 -17.16
C SER A 332 -3.13 13.72 -17.00
N ASN A 333 -2.32 13.92 -18.05
CA ASN A 333 -1.39 15.04 -18.14
C ASN A 333 -2.03 16.27 -18.81
N VAL A 334 -3.32 16.20 -19.16
CA VAL A 334 -4.07 17.32 -19.76
C VAL A 334 -4.13 18.50 -18.78
N ALA A 335 -3.94 19.72 -19.32
CA ALA A 335 -3.88 20.97 -18.56
C ALA A 335 -2.75 21.06 -17.51
N SER A 336 -1.76 20.16 -17.56
CA SER A 336 -0.66 20.14 -16.59
C SER A 336 0.18 21.42 -16.59
N ASP A 337 0.43 22.02 -17.76
CA ASP A 337 1.18 23.27 -17.87
C ASP A 337 0.42 24.46 -17.25
N ASP A 338 -0.88 24.58 -17.52
CA ASP A 338 -1.73 25.64 -16.93
C ASP A 338 -1.81 25.50 -15.41
N ILE A 339 -2.02 24.28 -14.91
CA ILE A 339 -2.04 23.98 -13.46
C ILE A 339 -0.70 24.38 -12.84
N ALA A 340 0.41 24.04 -13.49
CA ALA A 340 1.73 24.30 -12.97
C ALA A 340 2.06 25.81 -12.94
N GLN A 341 1.72 26.56 -13.98
CA GLN A 341 1.91 28.01 -14.02
C GLN A 341 1.06 28.70 -12.95
N HIS A 342 -0.21 28.33 -12.80
CA HIS A 342 -1.08 28.90 -11.79
C HIS A 342 -0.60 28.57 -10.37
N ALA A 343 -0.12 27.35 -10.14
CA ALA A 343 0.46 26.95 -8.85
C ALA A 343 1.70 27.78 -8.47
N LEU A 344 2.57 28.09 -9.45
CA LEU A 344 3.72 28.95 -9.23
C LEU A 344 3.30 30.38 -8.86
N GLN A 345 2.28 30.92 -9.52
CA GLN A 345 1.72 32.24 -9.20
C GLN A 345 1.16 32.28 -7.77
N LEU A 346 0.30 31.32 -7.41
CA LEU A 346 -0.30 31.23 -6.08
C LEU A 346 0.77 31.15 -4.96
N ARG A 347 1.88 30.47 -5.23
CA ARG A 347 3.00 30.38 -4.29
C ARG A 347 3.75 31.69 -4.14
N GLN A 348 3.98 32.41 -5.23
CA GLN A 348 4.60 33.74 -5.18
C GLN A 348 3.72 34.71 -4.38
N GLU A 349 2.42 34.70 -4.61
CA GLU A 349 1.44 35.49 -3.86
C GLU A 349 1.43 35.14 -2.37
N ALA A 350 1.44 33.84 -2.03
CA ALA A 350 1.50 33.37 -0.65
C ALA A 350 2.80 33.82 0.05
N GLN A 351 3.95 33.71 -0.62
CA GLN A 351 5.24 34.16 -0.11
C GLN A 351 5.27 35.68 0.11
N GLU A 352 4.71 36.46 -0.81
CA GLU A 352 4.59 37.91 -0.64
C GLU A 352 3.71 38.27 0.55
N LEU A 353 2.57 37.62 0.70
CA LEU A 353 1.66 37.83 1.83
C LEU A 353 2.31 37.45 3.16
N SER A 354 3.04 36.34 3.20
CA SER A 354 3.82 35.93 4.36
C SER A 354 4.89 36.96 4.72
N ARG A 355 5.64 37.45 3.71
CA ARG A 355 6.64 38.51 3.89
C ARG A 355 6.03 39.82 4.41
N ARG A 356 4.84 40.20 3.91
CA ARG A 356 4.10 41.38 4.39
C ARG A 356 3.62 41.20 5.83
N LYS A 357 3.04 40.04 6.17
CA LYS A 357 2.58 39.72 7.53
C LYS A 357 3.72 39.68 8.55
N LEU A 358 4.91 39.22 8.14
CA LEU A 358 6.11 39.21 8.97
C LEU A 358 6.61 40.64 9.25
N ALA A 359 6.46 41.56 8.30
CA ALA A 359 6.77 42.98 8.51
C ALA A 359 5.80 43.66 9.49
N ASP A 360 4.55 43.16 9.57
CA ASP A 360 3.50 43.69 10.44
C ASP A 360 3.44 43.05 11.86
N ASN A 361 4.43 42.21 12.25
CA ASN A 361 4.51 41.57 13.58
C ASN A 361 3.22 40.85 14.05
N LEU A 362 2.52 40.17 13.15
CA LEU A 362 1.38 39.32 13.50
C LEU A 362 1.87 37.89 13.79
N ASP A 363 1.75 37.45 15.04
CA ASP A 363 2.21 36.15 15.61
C ASP A 363 1.59 34.86 14.99
N ASP A 364 0.88 34.96 13.87
CA ASP A 364 0.12 33.86 13.25
C ASP A 364 0.95 33.08 12.18
N VAL A 365 2.25 32.86 12.46
CA VAL A 365 3.27 32.39 11.48
C VAL A 365 3.24 30.88 11.21
N GLN A 366 2.29 30.12 11.77
CA GLN A 366 2.29 28.64 11.70
C GLN A 366 1.20 28.02 10.82
N LYS A 367 0.53 28.79 9.95
CA LYS A 367 -0.24 28.15 8.87
C LYS A 367 0.72 27.77 7.75
N ARG A 368 0.92 26.46 7.56
CA ARG A 368 1.47 25.93 6.31
C ARG A 368 0.64 26.50 5.16
N ASP A 369 1.31 27.03 4.15
CA ASP A 369 0.66 27.59 2.96
C ASP A 369 -0.03 26.45 2.18
N ASP A 370 -1.26 26.10 2.57
CA ASP A 370 -2.09 25.18 1.79
C ASP A 370 -2.55 25.91 0.54
N VAL A 371 -1.76 25.76 -0.52
CA VAL A 371 -2.07 26.34 -1.83
C VAL A 371 -3.13 25.47 -2.49
N THR A 372 -4.40 25.86 -2.35
CA THR A 372 -5.50 25.20 -3.04
C THR A 372 -5.88 25.93 -4.32
N ILE A 373 -6.20 25.19 -5.38
CA ILE A 373 -6.67 25.78 -6.64
C ILE A 373 -8.07 26.38 -6.46
N SER A 374 -8.22 27.65 -6.87
CA SER A 374 -9.50 28.37 -6.79
C SER A 374 -10.58 27.75 -7.68
N ARG A 375 -11.85 27.84 -7.26
CA ARG A 375 -12.99 27.35 -8.06
C ARG A 375 -13.08 28.05 -9.42
N GLN A 376 -12.76 29.33 -9.48
CA GLN A 376 -12.78 30.12 -10.71
C GLN A 376 -11.81 29.56 -11.76
N PHE A 377 -10.58 29.20 -11.34
CA PHE A 377 -9.61 28.59 -12.25
C PHE A 377 -10.07 27.22 -12.76
N LYS A 378 -10.67 26.40 -11.90
CA LYS A 378 -11.21 25.08 -12.28
C LYS A 378 -12.29 25.22 -13.37
N ASP A 379 -13.23 26.14 -13.19
CA ASP A 379 -14.37 26.31 -14.10
C ASP A 379 -14.00 27.06 -15.39
N ALA A 380 -13.13 28.07 -15.31
CA ALA A 380 -12.80 28.93 -16.44
C ALA A 380 -11.67 28.40 -17.33
N VAL A 381 -10.70 27.68 -16.76
CA VAL A 381 -9.50 27.23 -17.49
C VAL A 381 -9.53 25.72 -17.69
N ILE A 382 -9.66 24.95 -16.59
CA ILE A 382 -9.49 23.50 -16.65
C ILE A 382 -10.66 22.81 -17.34
N ARG A 383 -11.90 23.16 -16.97
CA ARG A 383 -13.10 22.51 -17.52
C ARG A 383 -13.21 22.64 -19.05
N PRO A 384 -12.94 23.79 -19.68
CA PRO A 384 -12.89 23.90 -21.14
C PRO A 384 -11.82 23.03 -21.81
N ILE A 385 -10.62 22.93 -21.20
CA ILE A 385 -9.52 22.11 -21.74
C ILE A 385 -9.91 20.62 -21.71
N LEU A 386 -10.45 20.15 -20.57
CA LEU A 386 -10.91 18.77 -20.44
C LEU A 386 -12.04 18.45 -21.43
N LYS A 387 -12.99 19.37 -21.59
CA LYS A 387 -14.09 19.24 -22.55
C LYS A 387 -13.59 19.11 -23.99
N ALA A 388 -12.63 19.95 -24.37
CA ALA A 388 -12.02 19.90 -25.70
C ALA A 388 -11.27 18.59 -25.95
N HIS A 389 -10.60 18.08 -24.92
CA HIS A 389 -9.81 16.86 -25.00
C HIS A 389 -10.68 15.59 -25.11
N PHE A 390 -11.58 15.37 -24.14
CA PHE A 390 -12.40 14.16 -24.10
C PHE A 390 -13.57 14.18 -25.09
N ARG A 391 -13.92 15.36 -25.65
CA ARG A 391 -14.99 15.58 -26.65
C ARG A 391 -16.38 15.07 -26.23
N ARG A 392 -16.56 14.70 -24.96
CA ARG A 392 -17.76 14.10 -24.39
C ARG A 392 -18.00 14.70 -23.01
N ASP A 393 -18.91 15.66 -22.94
CA ASP A 393 -19.25 16.31 -21.67
C ASP A 393 -19.84 15.33 -20.64
N GLU A 394 -20.53 14.31 -21.11
CA GLU A 394 -21.12 13.26 -20.27
C GLU A 394 -20.06 12.58 -19.40
N PHE A 395 -18.86 12.36 -19.96
CA PHE A 395 -17.77 11.71 -19.23
C PHE A 395 -17.31 12.52 -18.02
N LEU A 396 -17.20 13.84 -18.17
CA LEU A 396 -16.84 14.72 -17.05
C LEU A 396 -17.93 14.78 -15.98
N GLY A 397 -19.19 14.58 -16.35
CA GLY A 397 -20.32 14.53 -15.42
C GLY A 397 -20.34 13.29 -14.53
N ARG A 398 -19.62 12.22 -14.91
CA ARG A 398 -19.56 10.96 -14.17
C ARG A 398 -18.37 10.83 -13.23
N ILE A 399 -17.47 11.81 -13.26
CA ILE A 399 -16.32 11.87 -12.34
C ILE A 399 -16.79 12.49 -11.03
N ASN A 400 -16.61 11.80 -9.91
CA ASN A 400 -17.02 12.31 -8.61
C ASN A 400 -16.12 13.47 -8.15
N GLU A 401 -14.80 13.32 -8.28
CA GLU A 401 -13.83 14.31 -7.84
C GLU A 401 -12.64 14.43 -8.82
N ILE A 402 -12.31 15.67 -9.19
CA ILE A 402 -11.09 15.99 -9.93
C ILE A 402 -10.03 16.43 -8.93
N VAL A 403 -8.94 15.69 -8.87
CA VAL A 403 -7.82 15.89 -7.94
C VAL A 403 -6.66 16.54 -8.69
N TYR A 404 -6.17 17.65 -8.17
CA TYR A 404 -5.13 18.45 -8.81
C TYR A 404 -3.81 18.28 -8.07
N PHE A 405 -2.78 17.86 -8.80
CA PHE A 405 -1.43 17.69 -8.30
C PHE A 405 -0.59 18.88 -8.73
N LEU A 406 -0.05 19.57 -7.73
CA LEU A 406 0.71 20.79 -7.92
C LEU A 406 2.20 20.46 -8.09
N PRO A 407 3.00 21.30 -8.77
CA PRO A 407 4.46 21.17 -8.77
C PRO A 407 5.01 21.09 -7.36
N PHE A 408 6.12 20.39 -7.11
CA PHE A 408 6.71 20.36 -5.77
C PHE A 408 7.29 21.71 -5.35
N CYS A 409 7.21 22.05 -4.07
CA CYS A 409 7.90 23.21 -3.51
C CYS A 409 9.36 22.88 -3.14
N PRO A 410 10.24 23.88 -2.93
CA PRO A 410 11.67 23.61 -2.64
C PRO A 410 11.89 22.69 -1.42
N SER A 411 11.10 22.84 -0.36
CA SER A 411 11.20 21.97 0.82
C SER A 411 10.71 20.55 0.54
N GLU A 412 9.65 20.37 -0.26
CA GLU A 412 9.19 19.05 -0.73
C GLU A 412 10.25 18.39 -1.63
N LEU A 413 10.91 19.16 -2.50
CA LEU A 413 12.01 18.67 -3.35
C LEU A 413 13.20 18.19 -2.50
N GLN A 414 13.61 18.94 -1.47
CA GLN A 414 14.66 18.49 -0.55
C GLN A 414 14.28 17.19 0.16
N GLN A 415 13.02 17.05 0.60
CA GLN A 415 12.53 15.80 1.21
C GLN A 415 12.56 14.63 0.21
N LEU A 416 12.19 14.88 -1.05
CA LEU A 416 12.23 13.89 -2.12
C LEU A 416 13.68 13.44 -2.40
N VAL A 417 14.60 14.38 -2.57
CA VAL A 417 16.04 14.10 -2.74
C VAL A 417 16.57 13.29 -1.56
N SER A 418 16.24 13.68 -0.33
CA SER A 418 16.65 12.95 0.88
C SER A 418 16.13 11.52 0.88
N LYS A 419 14.88 11.29 0.46
CA LYS A 419 14.29 9.94 0.34
C LYS A 419 15.02 9.07 -0.69
N GLU A 420 15.36 9.64 -1.85
CA GLU A 420 16.13 8.93 -2.89
C GLU A 420 17.57 8.65 -2.46
N LEU A 421 18.26 9.60 -1.82
CA LEU A 421 19.59 9.38 -1.25
C LEU A 421 19.57 8.28 -0.18
N ASN A 422 18.56 8.27 0.69
CA ASN A 422 18.37 7.21 1.69
C ASN A 422 18.14 5.82 1.05
N PHE A 423 17.42 5.76 -0.08
CA PHE A 423 17.24 4.52 -0.82
C PHE A 423 18.58 3.97 -1.33
N TRP A 424 19.40 4.83 -1.95
CA TRP A 424 20.73 4.45 -2.42
C TRP A 424 21.71 4.17 -1.28
N ALA A 425 21.62 4.89 -0.16
CA ALA A 425 22.42 4.64 1.04
C ALA A 425 22.17 3.24 1.62
N LYS A 426 20.91 2.80 1.71
CA LYS A 426 20.56 1.44 2.13
C LYS A 426 21.13 0.39 1.17
N LYS A 427 21.02 0.62 -0.13
CA LYS A 427 21.52 -0.31 -1.16
C LYS A 427 23.06 -0.40 -1.15
N ALA A 428 23.75 0.72 -0.97
CA ALA A 428 25.20 0.77 -0.84
C ALA A 428 25.68 0.04 0.43
N LYS A 429 25.01 0.23 1.57
CA LYS A 429 25.33 -0.48 2.81
C LYS A 429 25.13 -1.99 2.70
N GLN A 430 24.02 -2.43 2.09
CA GLN A 430 23.71 -3.85 1.95
C GLN A 430 24.66 -4.60 1.00
N ARG A 431 25.07 -3.96 -0.11
CA ARG A 431 25.88 -4.62 -1.15
C ARG A 431 27.38 -4.43 -0.98
N HIS A 432 27.82 -3.28 -0.48
CA HIS A 432 29.22 -2.88 -0.47
C HIS A 432 29.74 -2.49 0.92
N ASP A 433 28.90 -2.55 1.96
CA ASP A 433 29.22 -2.11 3.32
C ASP A 433 29.73 -0.65 3.39
N ILE A 434 29.15 0.22 2.56
CA ILE A 434 29.49 1.65 2.49
C ILE A 434 28.42 2.46 3.21
N THR A 435 28.84 3.34 4.11
CA THR A 435 27.93 4.28 4.80
C THR A 435 28.00 5.64 4.12
N LEU A 436 26.86 6.15 3.65
CA LEU A 436 26.75 7.45 2.98
C LEU A 436 26.21 8.53 3.94
N LEU A 437 26.89 9.67 3.96
CA LEU A 437 26.53 10.89 4.68
C LEU A 437 26.46 12.06 3.69
N TRP A 438 25.59 13.03 3.91
CA TRP A 438 25.47 14.21 3.04
C TRP A 438 25.12 15.46 3.83
N ASP A 439 25.59 16.61 3.35
CA ASP A 439 25.29 17.91 3.93
C ASP A 439 24.03 18.54 3.33
N ARG A 440 23.44 19.53 4.01
CA ARG A 440 22.24 20.25 3.52
C ARG A 440 22.43 20.88 2.13
N PRO A 441 23.57 21.51 1.79
CA PRO A 441 23.77 22.09 0.45
C PRO A 441 23.69 21.07 -0.68
N VAL A 442 23.98 19.79 -0.41
CA VAL A 442 23.84 18.70 -1.40
C VAL A 442 22.37 18.52 -1.78
N LEU A 443 21.46 18.65 -0.82
CA LEU A 443 20.02 18.56 -1.07
C LEU A 443 19.55 19.69 -1.98
N ASP A 444 20.03 20.91 -1.74
CA ASP A 444 19.69 22.08 -2.57
C ASP A 444 20.24 21.96 -3.99
N LEU A 445 21.49 21.51 -4.12
CA LEU A 445 22.12 21.29 -5.42
C LEU A 445 21.36 20.27 -6.27
N LEU A 446 21.00 19.13 -5.66
CA LEU A 446 20.27 18.07 -6.35
C LEU A 446 18.81 18.47 -6.63
N ALA A 447 18.19 19.24 -5.74
CA ALA A 447 16.86 19.81 -5.97
C ALA A 447 16.85 20.77 -7.17
N GLY A 448 17.97 21.44 -7.47
CA GLY A 448 18.13 22.27 -8.68
C GLY A 448 18.02 21.51 -10.01
N GLY A 449 18.15 20.17 -10.00
CA GLY A 449 17.89 19.33 -11.17
C GLY A 449 16.41 19.04 -11.46
N TYR A 450 15.49 19.62 -10.68
CA TYR A 450 14.06 19.43 -10.87
C TYR A 450 13.57 20.01 -12.20
N ASN A 451 12.88 19.18 -12.97
CA ASN A 451 12.17 19.61 -14.17
C ASN A 451 10.67 19.44 -13.98
N LEU A 452 9.92 20.52 -14.22
CA LEU A 452 8.47 20.60 -14.05
C LEU A 452 7.70 19.55 -14.87
N HIS A 453 8.11 19.29 -16.10
CA HIS A 453 7.41 18.37 -17.01
C HIS A 453 7.64 16.90 -16.63
N TYR A 454 8.80 16.58 -16.04
CA TYR A 454 9.19 15.23 -15.64
C TYR A 454 8.97 14.94 -14.14
N GLY A 455 8.52 15.92 -13.37
CA GLY A 455 8.19 15.79 -11.95
C GLY A 455 9.33 15.16 -11.14
N ALA A 456 9.00 14.29 -10.18
CA ALA A 456 9.97 13.60 -9.33
C ALA A 456 10.94 12.68 -10.09
N ARG A 457 10.62 12.27 -11.33
CA ARG A 457 11.50 11.41 -12.14
C ARG A 457 12.81 12.14 -12.46
N SER A 458 12.74 13.46 -12.69
CA SER A 458 13.94 14.30 -12.91
C SER A 458 14.92 14.21 -11.75
N ILE A 459 14.43 14.25 -10.50
CA ILE A 459 15.26 14.12 -9.30
C ILE A 459 15.91 12.75 -9.20
N LYS A 460 15.19 11.67 -9.49
CA LYS A 460 15.76 10.32 -9.51
C LYS A 460 16.93 10.24 -10.49
N HIS A 461 16.72 10.72 -11.71
CA HIS A 461 17.76 10.74 -12.74
C HIS A 461 18.94 11.65 -12.35
N GLU A 462 18.70 12.79 -11.71
CA GLU A 462 19.78 13.68 -11.28
C GLU A 462 20.63 13.07 -10.16
N VAL A 463 20.01 12.40 -9.19
CA VAL A 463 20.69 11.66 -8.13
C VAL A 463 21.50 10.50 -8.72
N GLU A 464 20.92 9.72 -9.63
CA GLU A 464 21.63 8.64 -10.32
C GLU A 464 22.82 9.18 -11.11
N ARG A 465 22.61 10.23 -11.89
CA ARG A 465 23.63 10.82 -12.75
C ARG A 465 24.79 11.44 -11.98
N ARG A 466 24.53 12.19 -10.90
CA ARG A 466 25.57 12.91 -10.16
C ARG A 466 26.17 12.10 -9.02
N VAL A 467 25.37 11.33 -8.30
CA VAL A 467 25.83 10.62 -7.09
C VAL A 467 26.16 9.17 -7.43
N VAL A 468 25.23 8.43 -8.02
CA VAL A 468 25.41 6.98 -8.24
C VAL A 468 26.52 6.72 -9.27
N ASN A 469 26.58 7.49 -10.36
CA ASN A 469 27.66 7.34 -11.34
C ASN A 469 29.04 7.64 -10.76
N GLN A 470 29.16 8.67 -9.91
CA GLN A 470 30.42 8.98 -9.25
C GLN A 470 30.82 7.87 -8.25
N LEU A 471 29.85 7.33 -7.49
CA LEU A 471 30.08 6.20 -6.60
C LEU A 471 30.51 4.94 -7.38
N ALA A 472 29.88 4.67 -8.52
CA ALA A 472 30.22 3.54 -9.38
C ALA A 472 31.65 3.68 -9.94
N ALA A 473 32.00 4.87 -10.45
CA ALA A 473 33.34 5.15 -10.95
C ALA A 473 34.42 5.05 -9.85
N ALA A 474 34.14 5.57 -8.64
CA ALA A 474 35.05 5.46 -7.51
C ALA A 474 35.24 4.01 -7.04
N TYR A 475 34.18 3.19 -7.13
CA TYR A 475 34.24 1.77 -6.80
C TYR A 475 35.09 0.99 -7.83
N GLU A 476 34.92 1.28 -9.13
CA GLU A 476 35.69 0.65 -10.21
C GLU A 476 37.18 1.01 -10.15
N GLN A 477 37.52 2.23 -9.73
CA GLN A 477 38.90 2.69 -9.55
C GLN A 477 39.54 2.19 -8.24
N GLU A 478 38.87 1.30 -7.49
CA GLU A 478 39.31 0.76 -6.19
C GLU A 478 39.63 1.84 -5.13
N LEU A 479 39.06 3.04 -5.28
CA LEU A 479 39.28 4.17 -4.36
C LEU A 479 38.49 4.03 -3.04
N LEU A 480 37.59 3.04 -2.96
CA LEU A 480 36.66 2.83 -1.86
C LEU A 480 37.07 1.61 -1.00
N PRO A 481 37.69 1.81 0.17
CA PRO A 481 37.98 0.71 1.07
C PRO A 481 36.70 0.09 1.64
N LYS A 482 36.73 -1.21 1.95
CA LYS A 482 35.60 -1.93 2.55
C LYS A 482 35.24 -1.33 3.92
N GLY A 483 33.95 -1.11 4.18
CA GLY A 483 33.48 -0.52 5.45
C GLY A 483 33.65 1.00 5.53
N CYS A 484 33.90 1.69 4.41
CA CYS A 484 34.16 3.14 4.44
C CYS A 484 32.91 3.99 4.67
N THR A 485 33.13 5.16 5.26
CA THR A 485 32.12 6.22 5.34
C THR A 485 32.43 7.29 4.31
N LEU A 486 31.48 7.55 3.42
CA LEU A 486 31.55 8.56 2.38
C LEU A 486 30.67 9.75 2.76
N ARG A 487 31.26 10.94 2.69
CA ARG A 487 30.55 12.22 2.82
C ARG A 487 30.40 12.87 1.45
N LEU A 488 29.19 13.25 1.11
CA LEU A 488 28.85 14.06 -0.06
C LEU A 488 28.91 15.53 0.36
N SER A 489 29.77 16.32 -0.30
CA SER A 489 29.92 17.76 -0.09
C SER A 489 29.75 18.53 -1.41
N VAL A 490 29.31 19.78 -1.32
CA VAL A 490 29.21 20.70 -2.46
C VAL A 490 30.38 21.66 -2.43
N HIS A 491 31.08 21.79 -3.55
CA HIS A 491 32.13 22.78 -3.72
C HIS A 491 31.66 23.83 -4.74
N SER A 492 31.48 25.07 -4.31
CA SER A 492 31.41 26.23 -5.20
C SER A 492 32.84 26.66 -5.52
N GLU A 493 33.20 26.72 -6.79
CA GLU A 493 34.42 27.44 -7.18
C GLU A 493 34.10 28.94 -7.11
N ASP A 494 34.34 29.56 -5.95
CA ASP A 494 34.48 31.01 -5.89
C ASP A 494 35.82 31.35 -6.57
N ARG A 495 35.77 31.86 -7.80
CA ARG A 495 36.91 32.60 -8.36
C ARG A 495 37.10 33.89 -7.56
N GLY A 496 37.84 33.81 -6.46
CA GLY A 496 38.23 34.97 -5.66
C GLY A 496 39.71 34.90 -5.30
N GLY A 497 40.54 35.67 -5.99
CA GLY A 497 41.92 35.95 -5.57
C GLY A 497 42.99 35.96 -6.66
N ALA A 498 42.82 36.76 -7.72
CA ALA A 498 43.95 37.19 -8.55
C ALA A 498 43.83 38.71 -8.74
N GLU A 499 44.48 39.46 -7.84
CA GLU A 499 44.76 40.87 -8.09
C GLU A 499 45.70 41.00 -9.29
N GLY A 500 45.34 41.88 -10.23
CA GLY A 500 46.25 42.46 -11.21
C GLY A 500 46.15 41.91 -12.64
N GLN A 501 45.21 42.43 -13.43
CA GLN A 501 45.50 43.19 -14.66
C GLN A 501 44.20 43.59 -15.37
N GLU A 502 44.06 44.90 -15.60
CA GLU A 502 42.97 45.54 -16.34
C GLU A 502 42.91 45.08 -17.80
N GLY A 503 41.71 44.79 -18.30
CA GLY A 503 41.49 44.48 -19.71
C GLY A 503 40.05 44.11 -20.08
N LEU A 504 39.23 45.13 -20.35
CA LEU A 504 38.12 45.19 -21.32
C LEU A 504 37.09 44.03 -21.37
N GLY A 505 35.92 44.30 -20.77
CA GLY A 505 34.60 44.18 -21.41
C GLY A 505 34.08 42.80 -21.83
N GLN A 506 33.33 42.15 -20.94
CA GLN A 506 32.07 41.43 -21.24
C GLN A 506 31.39 41.02 -19.92
N GLU A 507 30.25 41.66 -19.61
CA GLU A 507 29.37 41.26 -18.50
C GLU A 507 28.64 39.96 -18.87
N GLY A 508 29.23 38.83 -18.47
CA GLY A 508 28.55 37.55 -18.33
C GLY A 508 28.69 37.11 -16.88
N LEU A 509 27.59 37.16 -16.11
CA LEU A 509 27.48 36.56 -14.78
C LEU A 509 27.59 35.03 -14.88
N GLY A 510 28.81 34.54 -15.09
CA GLY A 510 29.13 33.12 -15.00
C GLY A 510 29.32 32.72 -13.54
N GLN A 511 28.22 32.47 -12.82
CA GLN A 511 28.30 31.69 -11.58
C GLN A 511 28.83 30.30 -11.95
N GLY A 512 29.99 29.90 -11.40
CA GLY A 512 30.55 28.57 -11.62
C GLY A 512 29.53 27.50 -11.23
N VAL A 513 29.36 26.47 -12.08
CA VAL A 513 28.39 25.42 -11.82
C VAL A 513 28.82 24.66 -10.55
N PRO A 514 28.02 24.65 -9.47
CA PRO A 514 28.39 23.95 -8.23
C PRO A 514 28.60 22.46 -8.52
N SER A 515 29.77 21.96 -8.09
CA SER A 515 30.20 20.57 -8.32
C SER A 515 30.04 19.75 -7.04
N LEU A 516 29.63 18.49 -7.21
CA LEU A 516 29.48 17.54 -6.12
C LEU A 516 30.78 16.73 -5.99
N ARG A 517 31.34 16.68 -4.77
CA ARG A 517 32.54 15.93 -4.45
C ARG A 517 32.24 14.84 -3.42
N LEU A 518 32.96 13.72 -3.56
CA LEU A 518 32.92 12.60 -2.63
C LEU A 518 34.16 12.67 -1.74
N GLU A 519 33.96 12.64 -0.42
CA GLU A 519 35.02 12.62 0.57
C GLU A 519 34.96 11.33 1.38
N VAL A 520 36.05 10.58 1.44
CA VAL A 520 36.18 9.44 2.35
C VAL A 520 36.53 9.96 3.73
N VAL A 521 35.68 9.68 4.72
CA VAL A 521 35.96 10.00 6.12
C VAL A 521 36.73 8.82 6.72
N GLY A 522 38.00 9.05 7.04
CA GLY A 522 38.82 8.07 7.76
C GLY A 522 38.40 7.92 9.23
N LYS A 523 38.87 6.84 9.89
CA LYS A 523 38.61 6.59 11.32
C LYS A 523 39.10 7.73 12.24
N ASP A 524 40.03 8.56 11.75
CA ASP A 524 40.62 9.70 12.46
C ASP A 524 39.91 11.03 12.16
N SER A 525 38.67 11.00 11.63
CA SER A 525 37.90 12.19 11.19
C SER A 525 38.54 13.04 10.08
N THR A 526 39.68 12.62 9.51
CA THR A 526 40.29 13.27 8.35
C THR A 526 39.54 12.87 7.08
N ALA A 527 38.95 13.84 6.39
CA ALA A 527 38.30 13.66 5.10
C ALA A 527 39.34 13.70 3.97
N ARG A 528 39.35 12.68 3.11
CA ARG A 528 40.14 12.66 1.86
C ARG A 528 39.19 12.80 0.68
N THR A 529 39.31 13.88 -0.07
CA THR A 529 38.55 14.07 -1.32
C THR A 529 38.98 13.03 -2.34
N LEU A 530 38.00 12.37 -2.97
CA LEU A 530 38.23 11.42 -4.04
C LEU A 530 38.37 12.17 -5.37
N ASP A 531 39.56 12.13 -5.94
CA ASP A 531 39.80 12.59 -7.32
C ASP A 531 39.37 11.49 -8.30
N ILE A 532 38.08 11.46 -8.60
CA ILE A 532 37.52 10.52 -9.58
C ILE A 532 37.95 10.99 -10.97
N ARG A 533 38.86 10.25 -11.59
CA ARG A 533 39.29 10.55 -12.97
C ARG A 533 38.19 10.11 -13.94
N PRO A 534 37.91 10.86 -15.01
CA PRO A 534 37.04 10.36 -16.08
C PRO A 534 37.63 9.05 -16.65
N PRO A 535 36.79 8.12 -17.13
CA PRO A 535 37.25 6.86 -17.68
C PRO A 535 38.28 7.11 -18.78
N LEU A 536 39.40 6.38 -18.73
CA LEU A 536 40.44 6.47 -19.74
C LEU A 536 39.85 6.05 -21.09
N SER A 537 40.02 6.91 -22.11
CA SER A 537 39.72 6.55 -23.49
C SER A 537 40.57 5.32 -23.87
N PRO A 538 40.03 4.33 -24.62
CA PRO A 538 40.77 3.12 -24.99
C PRO A 538 41.98 3.37 -25.92
N ASP A 539 42.26 4.62 -26.29
CA ASP A 539 43.38 5.02 -27.16
C ASP A 539 44.64 5.48 -26.39
N HIS A 540 44.76 5.15 -25.10
CA HIS A 540 45.96 5.44 -24.29
C HIS A 540 46.56 4.22 -23.61
#